data_AF-A0ABD1W2B3-F1
#
_entry.id   AF-A0ABD1W2B3-F1
#
_cell.length_a   1.000
_cell.length_b   1.000
_cell.length_c   1.000
_cell.angle_alpha   90.00
_cell.angle_beta   90.00
_cell.angle_gamma   90.00
#
_symmetry.space_group_name_H-M   'P 1'
#
loop_
_entity.id
_entity.type
_entity.pdbx_description
1 polymer ?
#
loop_
_entity_poly.entity_id
_entity_poly.type
_entity_poly.pdbx_seq_one_letter_code
_entity_poly.pdbx_strand_id
1 'polypeptide(L)'
;MPLRMYNSAHWILCHFDIKEMCLNIYNSYTKIVKKPVVFEAVRPFSVMIPYLLFHTGFFEGKNIPEHEVLKLIVVKMVPKLPQQKNDGDCGIYVIKYAEYFINEMLKEMPKIFNIAQVRKHLATQLYVYATKKQVENYNTDNDWVPKDV
;
A
#
# COMPACT_ATOMS: atom_id res chain seq x y z
N MET A 1 0.87 -2.18 -1.63
CA MET A 1 2.13 -2.86 -1.29
C MET A 1 2.84 -2.13 -0.15
N PRO A 2 2.82 -2.67 1.09
CA PRO A 2 3.65 -2.15 2.17
C PRO A 2 5.12 -2.48 1.90
N LEU A 3 6.01 -1.50 2.10
CA LEU A 3 7.45 -1.65 1.95
C LEU A 3 8.13 -1.27 3.25
N ARG A 4 8.98 -2.15 3.77
CA ARG A 4 9.85 -1.87 4.92
C ARG A 4 11.20 -1.39 4.41
N MET A 5 11.58 -0.19 4.79
CA MET A 5 12.88 0.39 4.48
C MET A 5 13.94 -0.18 5.44
N TYR A 6 14.91 -0.93 4.90
CA TYR A 6 15.91 -1.66 5.69
C TYR A 6 16.70 -0.76 6.65
N ASN A 7 17.23 0.37 6.16
CA ASN A 7 18.13 1.22 6.93
C ASN A 7 17.44 2.11 7.98
N SER A 8 16.11 2.19 7.97
CA SER A 8 15.35 3.09 8.85
C SER A 8 14.26 2.39 9.67
N ALA A 9 14.11 1.07 9.53
CA ALA A 9 13.01 0.30 10.13
C ALA A 9 11.62 0.97 9.93
N HIS A 10 11.45 1.63 8.78
CA HIS A 10 10.30 2.48 8.49
C HIS A 10 9.40 1.84 7.44
N TRP A 11 8.09 1.89 7.66
CA TRP A 11 7.11 1.40 6.70
C TRP A 11 6.56 2.53 5.83
N ILE A 12 6.50 2.29 4.53
CA ILE A 12 5.78 3.11 3.55
C ILE A 12 4.73 2.25 2.83
N LEU A 13 3.71 2.89 2.24
CA LEU A 13 2.79 2.18 1.34
C LEU A 13 3.02 2.68 -0.09
N CYS A 14 3.25 1.74 -1.00
CA CYS A 14 3.22 1.96 -2.44
C CYS A 14 1.94 1.35 -3.01
N HIS A 15 1.15 2.11 -3.76
CA HIS A 15 0.10 1.54 -4.61
C HIS A 15 0.39 1.81 -6.07
N PHE A 16 0.24 0.77 -6.88
CA PHE A 16 0.38 0.84 -8.32
C PHE A 16 -0.96 1.22 -8.93
N ASP A 17 -1.01 2.39 -9.56
CA ASP A 17 -2.13 2.80 -10.38
C ASP A 17 -1.90 2.28 -11.80
N ILE A 18 -2.61 1.21 -12.14
CA ILE A 18 -2.51 0.54 -13.44
C ILE A 18 -3.03 1.45 -14.56
N LYS A 19 -4.05 2.28 -14.29
CA LYS A 19 -4.67 3.14 -15.29
C LYS A 19 -3.72 4.27 -15.69
N GLU A 20 -3.13 4.93 -14.69
CA GLU A 20 -2.19 6.03 -14.89
C GLU A 20 -0.75 5.56 -15.07
N MET A 21 -0.51 4.24 -15.01
CA MET A 21 0.82 3.62 -15.02
C MET A 21 1.82 4.34 -14.10
N CYS A 22 1.43 4.55 -12.83
CA CYS A 22 2.25 5.26 -11.85
C CYS A 22 2.30 4.58 -10.48
N LEU A 23 3.42 4.72 -9.78
CA LEU A 23 3.58 4.28 -8.40
C LEU A 23 3.34 5.47 -7.46
N ASN A 24 2.30 5.37 -6.65
CA ASN A 24 1.95 6.40 -5.67
C ASN A 24 2.40 5.96 -4.29
N ILE A 25 3.20 6.81 -3.64
CA ILE A 25 3.86 6.51 -2.38
C ILE A 25 3.31 7.37 -1.25
N TYR A 26 2.81 6.69 -0.23
CA TYR A 26 2.53 7.29 1.06
C TYR A 26 3.68 7.03 2.03
N ASN A 27 4.23 8.13 2.56
CA ASN A 27 5.23 8.14 3.62
C ASN A 27 4.72 9.03 4.75
N SER A 28 4.45 8.44 5.92
CA SER A 28 3.99 9.16 7.09
C SER A 28 5.10 9.95 7.79
N TYR A 29 6.38 9.75 7.45
CA TYR A 29 7.51 10.35 8.18
C TYR A 29 8.46 11.16 7.30
N THR A 30 7.92 12.04 6.46
CA THR A 30 8.69 12.84 5.50
C THR A 30 9.73 13.77 6.11
N LYS A 31 9.61 14.08 7.41
CA LYS A 31 10.60 14.88 8.15
C LYS A 31 11.92 14.14 8.35
N ILE A 32 11.89 12.83 8.55
CA ILE A 32 13.08 12.01 8.79
C ILE A 32 13.44 11.25 7.52
N VAL A 33 12.48 10.51 6.96
CA VAL A 33 12.68 9.72 5.75
C VAL A 33 12.36 10.57 4.52
N LYS A 34 13.40 11.08 3.86
CA LYS A 34 13.27 12.03 2.74
C LYS A 34 12.90 11.35 1.43
N LYS A 35 12.29 12.13 0.53
CA LYS A 35 11.85 11.70 -0.80
C LYS A 35 12.92 10.95 -1.61
N PRO A 36 14.19 11.38 -1.69
CA PRO A 36 15.20 10.65 -2.46
C PRO A 36 15.41 9.22 -1.96
N VAL A 37 15.47 9.02 -0.64
CA VAL A 37 15.63 7.70 0.00
C VAL A 37 14.44 6.79 -0.31
N VAL A 38 13.23 7.35 -0.25
CA VAL A 38 12.00 6.63 -0.63
C VAL A 38 12.04 6.23 -2.11
N PHE A 39 12.46 7.14 -2.98
CA PHE A 39 12.49 6.92 -4.42
C PHE A 39 13.52 5.86 -4.80
N GLU A 40 14.68 5.87 -4.16
CA GLU A 40 15.70 4.84 -4.31
C GLU A 40 15.17 3.46 -3.91
N ALA A 41 14.50 3.36 -2.76
CA ALA A 41 13.91 2.11 -2.28
C ALA A 41 12.80 1.56 -3.21
N VAL A 42 12.07 2.45 -3.90
CA VAL A 42 10.97 2.08 -4.80
C VAL A 42 11.45 1.84 -6.24
N ARG A 43 12.62 2.37 -6.62
CA ARG A 43 13.16 2.29 -7.99
C ARG A 43 13.12 0.88 -8.60
N PRO A 44 13.50 -0.20 -7.91
CA PRO A 44 13.41 -1.55 -8.48
C PRO A 44 12.00 -1.89 -9.00
N PHE A 45 10.96 -1.49 -8.27
CA PHE A 45 9.57 -1.74 -8.69
C PHE A 45 9.18 -0.93 -9.94
N SER A 46 9.67 0.31 -10.08
CA SER A 46 9.41 1.11 -11.29
C SER A 46 10.03 0.51 -12.57
N VAL A 47 11.07 -0.31 -12.41
CA VAL A 47 11.70 -1.06 -13.50
C VAL A 47 10.97 -2.38 -13.70
N MET A 48 10.76 -3.18 -12.64
CA MET A 48 10.28 -4.55 -12.79
C MET A 48 8.82 -4.66 -13.23
N ILE A 49 7.93 -3.77 -12.75
CA ILE A 49 6.49 -3.88 -13.02
C ILE A 49 6.18 -3.81 -14.53
N PRO A 50 6.72 -2.86 -15.32
CA PRO A 50 6.57 -2.86 -16.78
C PRO A 50 6.93 -4.18 -17.46
N TYR A 51 8.08 -4.76 -17.09
CA TYR A 51 8.53 -6.03 -17.66
C TYR A 51 7.61 -7.18 -17.27
N LEU A 52 7.16 -7.23 -16.01
CA LEU A 52 6.19 -8.24 -15.55
C LEU A 52 4.89 -8.14 -16.35
N LEU A 53 4.34 -6.93 -16.51
CA LEU A 53 3.11 -6.73 -17.29
C LEU A 53 3.31 -7.13 -18.76
N PHE A 54 4.43 -6.75 -19.37
CA PHE A 54 4.77 -7.14 -20.74
C PHE A 54 4.80 -8.66 -20.92
N HIS A 55 5.55 -9.37 -20.06
CA HIS A 55 5.71 -10.83 -20.18
C HIS A 55 4.46 -11.64 -19.79
N THR A 56 3.50 -11.03 -19.10
CA THR A 56 2.20 -11.67 -18.81
C THR A 56 1.17 -11.49 -19.92
N GLY A 57 1.52 -10.83 -21.03
CA GLY A 57 0.57 -10.56 -22.12
C GLY A 57 -0.43 -9.43 -21.80
N PHE A 58 -0.21 -8.65 -20.74
CA PHE A 58 -1.16 -7.61 -20.29
C PHE A 58 -1.48 -6.56 -21.38
N PHE A 59 -0.55 -6.33 -22.30
CA PHE A 59 -0.68 -5.36 -23.39
C PHE A 59 -1.03 -6.00 -24.74
N GLU A 60 -1.30 -7.30 -24.79
CA GLU A 60 -1.72 -7.98 -26.02
C GLU A 60 -2.97 -7.31 -26.60
N GLY A 61 -2.96 -7.09 -27.92
CA GLY A 61 -4.04 -6.40 -28.63
C GLY A 61 -4.06 -4.86 -28.48
N LYS A 62 -3.19 -4.25 -27.66
CA LYS A 62 -3.18 -2.79 -27.47
C LYS A 62 -2.33 -2.00 -28.48
N ASN A 63 -1.62 -2.68 -29.39
CA ASN A 63 -0.74 -2.09 -30.42
C ASN A 63 0.21 -0.99 -29.88
N ILE A 64 0.74 -1.18 -28.67
CA ILE A 64 1.69 -0.26 -28.02
C ILE A 64 3.11 -0.74 -28.32
N PRO A 65 4.02 0.13 -28.80
CA PRO A 65 5.42 -0.24 -29.00
C PRO A 65 6.07 -0.72 -27.69
N GLU A 66 6.92 -1.75 -27.79
CA GLU A 66 7.61 -2.34 -26.63
C GLU A 66 8.38 -1.29 -25.80
N HIS A 67 9.07 -0.34 -26.46
CA HIS A 67 9.83 0.70 -25.76
C HIS A 67 8.95 1.66 -24.94
N GLU A 68 7.68 1.86 -25.33
CA GLU A 68 6.71 2.63 -24.54
C GLU A 68 6.18 1.80 -23.36
N VAL A 69 5.98 0.50 -23.57
CA VAL A 69 5.57 -0.43 -22.50
C VAL A 69 6.65 -0.55 -21.42
N LEU A 70 7.90 -0.74 -21.82
CA LEU A 70 9.03 -0.99 -20.92
C LEU A 70 9.62 0.29 -20.27
N LYS A 71 8.98 1.44 -20.52
CA LYS A 71 9.36 2.71 -19.90
C LYS A 71 9.22 2.63 -18.38
N LEU A 72 10.14 3.28 -17.68
CA LEU A 72 10.11 3.35 -16.22
C LEU A 72 8.79 3.97 -15.73
N ILE A 73 8.16 3.29 -14.78
CA ILE A 73 6.97 3.82 -14.14
C ILE A 73 7.31 5.08 -13.33
N VAL A 74 6.52 6.13 -13.51
CA VAL A 74 6.67 7.37 -12.74
C VAL A 74 6.33 7.11 -11.28
N VAL A 75 7.24 7.49 -10.37
CA VAL A 75 7.04 7.43 -8.92
C VAL A 75 6.60 8.80 -8.40
N LYS A 76 5.50 8.84 -7.65
CA LYS A 76 4.89 10.06 -7.11
C LYS A 76 4.71 9.95 -5.60
N MET A 77 4.93 11.05 -4.88
CA MET A 77 4.55 11.15 -3.46
C MET A 77 3.10 11.60 -3.37
N VAL A 78 2.29 10.93 -2.54
CA VAL A 78 0.92 11.37 -2.28
C VAL A 78 0.95 12.59 -1.34
N PRO A 79 0.45 13.76 -1.78
CA PRO A 79 0.56 14.99 -1.00
C PRO A 79 -0.55 15.10 0.06
N LYS A 80 -0.36 16.00 1.03
CA LYS A 80 -1.39 16.49 1.97
C LYS A 80 -2.04 15.42 2.89
N LEU A 81 -1.37 14.29 3.08
CA LEU A 81 -1.81 13.23 4.00
C LEU A 81 -1.21 13.37 5.41
N PRO A 82 -1.82 12.72 6.43
CA PRO A 82 -1.35 12.79 7.81
C PRO A 82 0.11 12.39 7.94
N GLN A 83 0.83 13.03 8.86
CA GLN A 83 2.23 12.77 9.14
C GLN A 83 2.40 12.33 10.60
N GLN A 84 3.20 11.29 10.82
CA GLN A 84 3.55 10.82 12.15
C GLN A 84 4.49 11.82 12.83
N LYS A 85 4.38 11.86 14.15
CA LYS A 85 5.23 12.70 15.02
C LYS A 85 6.26 11.89 15.80
N ASN A 86 5.94 10.64 16.09
CA ASN A 86 6.75 9.74 16.91
C ASN A 86 7.33 8.61 16.06
N ASP A 87 8.41 8.01 16.54
CA ASP A 87 8.95 6.77 15.99
C ASP A 87 8.01 5.58 16.23
N GLY A 88 8.07 4.57 15.37
CA GLY A 88 7.34 3.31 15.54
C GLY A 88 5.85 3.31 15.16
N ASP A 89 5.29 4.46 14.79
CA ASP A 89 3.88 4.56 14.39
C ASP A 89 3.63 4.35 12.89
N CYS A 90 4.69 4.28 12.06
CA CYS A 90 4.59 4.19 10.60
C CYS A 90 3.69 3.07 10.10
N GLY A 91 3.70 1.90 10.77
CA GLY A 91 2.81 0.79 10.45
C GLY A 91 1.33 1.15 10.59
N ILE A 92 0.95 1.86 11.65
CA ILE A 92 -0.45 2.30 11.87
C ILE A 92 -0.88 3.30 10.78
N TYR A 93 0.00 4.24 10.42
CA TYR A 93 -0.30 5.19 9.35
C TYR A 93 -0.43 4.49 8.00
N VAL A 94 0.43 3.52 7.70
CA VAL A 94 0.35 2.69 6.48
C VAL A 94 -0.98 1.93 6.41
N ILE A 95 -1.41 1.32 7.53
CA ILE A 95 -2.70 0.60 7.62
C ILE A 95 -3.87 1.56 7.42
N LYS A 96 -3.88 2.69 8.13
CA LYS A 96 -4.94 3.70 7.98
C LYS A 96 -4.99 4.28 6.57
N TYR A 97 -3.85 4.53 5.95
CA TYR A 97 -3.82 4.96 4.57
C TYR A 97 -4.42 3.90 3.63
N ALA A 98 -4.08 2.63 3.81
CA ALA A 98 -4.67 1.54 3.01
C ALA A 98 -6.19 1.44 3.20
N GLU A 99 -6.68 1.50 4.45
CA GLU A 99 -8.11 1.47 4.78
C GLU A 99 -8.87 2.60 4.06
N TYR A 100 -8.42 3.85 4.19
CA TYR A 100 -9.08 4.98 3.54
C TYR A 100 -8.92 4.97 2.01
N PHE A 101 -7.81 4.45 1.49
CA PHE A 101 -7.60 4.27 0.05
C PHE A 101 -8.58 3.26 -0.55
N ILE A 102 -8.71 2.08 0.05
CA ILE A 102 -9.58 1.00 -0.43
C ILE A 102 -11.05 1.42 -0.41
N ASN A 103 -11.45 2.24 0.55
CA ASN A 103 -12.82 2.75 0.66
C ASN A 103 -13.05 4.04 -0.16
N GLU A 104 -12.07 4.51 -0.95
CA GLU A 104 -12.14 5.77 -1.72
C GLU A 104 -12.33 7.04 -0.86
N MET A 105 -12.02 6.97 0.43
CA MET A 105 -12.24 8.02 1.42
C MET A 105 -11.00 8.84 1.75
N LEU A 106 -9.92 8.79 0.95
CA LEU A 106 -8.66 9.48 1.28
C LEU A 106 -8.81 10.98 1.61
N LYS A 107 -9.79 11.67 1.01
CA LYS A 107 -10.07 13.09 1.28
C LYS A 107 -10.59 13.33 2.70
N GLU A 108 -11.19 12.32 3.31
CA GLU A 108 -11.79 12.35 4.65
C GLU A 108 -10.80 11.87 5.72
N MET A 109 -9.60 11.44 5.33
CA MET A 109 -8.60 10.91 6.25
C MET A 109 -8.20 11.97 7.31
N PRO A 110 -8.41 11.69 8.62
CA PRO A 110 -8.09 12.63 9.68
C PRO A 110 -6.60 13.01 9.70
N LYS A 111 -6.30 14.30 9.85
CA LYS A 111 -4.91 14.80 9.94
C LYS A 111 -4.15 14.28 11.17
N ILE A 112 -4.88 13.93 12.22
CA ILE A 112 -4.34 13.48 13.51
C ILE A 112 -5.13 12.24 13.93
N PHE A 113 -4.42 11.22 14.38
CA PHE A 113 -4.99 10.00 14.93
C PHE A 113 -4.69 9.89 16.42
N ASN A 114 -5.65 9.35 17.18
CA ASN A 114 -5.34 8.75 18.48
C ASN A 114 -4.71 7.38 18.25
N ILE A 115 -3.39 7.35 18.09
CA ILE A 115 -2.66 6.13 17.72
C ILE A 115 -2.85 5.00 18.72
N ALA A 116 -2.89 5.31 20.02
CA ALA A 116 -3.12 4.31 21.06
C ALA A 116 -4.48 3.62 20.89
N GLN A 117 -5.53 4.41 20.61
CA GLN A 117 -6.87 3.88 20.35
C GLN A 117 -6.91 3.08 19.04
N VAL A 118 -6.29 3.58 17.97
CA VAL A 118 -6.22 2.86 16.68
C VAL A 118 -5.51 1.52 16.83
N ARG A 119 -4.39 1.47 17.56
CA ARG A 119 -3.64 0.24 17.82
C ARG A 119 -4.47 -0.76 18.61
N LYS A 120 -5.19 -0.31 19.65
CA LYS A 120 -6.12 -1.16 20.41
C LYS A 120 -7.23 -1.70 19.53
N HIS A 121 -7.88 -0.83 18.75
CA HIS A 121 -8.96 -1.21 17.85
C HIS A 121 -8.51 -2.27 16.83
N LEU A 122 -7.36 -2.05 16.18
CA LEU A 122 -6.77 -2.99 15.24
C LEU A 122 -6.47 -4.34 15.90
N ALA A 123 -5.87 -4.35 17.09
CA ALA A 123 -5.59 -5.58 17.83
C ALA A 123 -6.88 -6.34 18.18
N THR A 124 -7.93 -5.62 18.59
CA THR A 124 -9.26 -6.22 18.85
C THR A 124 -9.85 -6.82 17.57
N GLN A 125 -9.81 -6.11 16.44
CA GLN A 125 -10.33 -6.62 15.16
C GLN A 125 -9.58 -7.88 14.72
N LEU A 126 -8.25 -7.89 14.79
CA LEU A 126 -7.44 -9.05 14.44
C LEU A 126 -7.72 -10.25 15.35
N TYR A 127 -7.89 -10.01 16.66
CA TYR A 127 -8.21 -11.07 17.61
C TYR A 127 -9.60 -11.66 17.37
N VAL A 128 -10.62 -10.82 17.17
CA VAL A 128 -11.99 -11.26 16.86
C VAL A 128 -12.00 -12.06 15.57
N TYR A 129 -11.32 -11.56 14.53
CA TYR A 129 -11.19 -12.26 13.26
C TYR A 129 -10.55 -13.64 13.41
N ALA A 130 -9.39 -13.71 14.08
CA ALA A 130 -8.68 -14.97 14.30
C ALA A 130 -9.51 -15.97 15.13
N THR A 131 -10.22 -15.48 16.14
CA THR A 131 -11.10 -16.31 16.99
C THR A 131 -12.26 -16.88 16.18
N LYS A 132 -12.92 -16.05 15.37
CA LYS A 132 -13.97 -16.48 14.45
C LYS A 132 -13.43 -17.56 13.49
N LYS A 133 -12.24 -17.33 12.94
CA LYS A 133 -11.57 -18.27 12.02
C LYS A 133 -11.34 -19.65 12.64
N GLN A 134 -10.92 -19.68 13.90
CA GLN A 134 -10.69 -20.92 14.65
C GLN A 134 -12.01 -21.66 14.96
N VAL A 135 -13.05 -20.93 15.37
CA VAL A 135 -14.36 -21.52 15.70
C VAL A 135 -15.07 -22.07 14.46
N GLU A 136 -14.99 -21.34 13.34
CA GLU A 136 -15.68 -21.70 12.08
C GLU A 136 -14.82 -22.59 11.16
N ASN A 137 -13.61 -22.95 11.59
CA ASN A 137 -12.66 -23.84 10.90
C ASN A 137 -12.37 -23.42 9.44
N TYR A 138 -12.20 -22.12 9.18
CA TYR A 138 -11.86 -21.64 7.84
C TYR A 138 -10.42 -22.04 7.46
N ASN A 139 -10.29 -22.72 6.33
CA ASN A 139 -8.99 -23.06 5.72
C ASN A 139 -8.39 -21.94 4.87
N THR A 140 -9.13 -20.85 4.59
CA THR A 140 -8.67 -19.75 3.74
C THR A 140 -8.53 -18.46 4.54
N ASP A 141 -7.71 -17.53 4.06
CA ASP A 141 -7.60 -16.17 4.62
C ASP A 141 -8.74 -15.23 4.15
N ASN A 142 -9.73 -15.77 3.44
CA ASN A 142 -10.87 -15.01 2.93
C ASN A 142 -12.16 -15.47 3.60
N ASP A 143 -12.96 -14.52 4.09
CA ASP A 143 -14.35 -14.74 4.55
C ASP A 143 -15.33 -15.04 3.40
N TRP A 144 -14.83 -15.30 2.19
CA TRP A 144 -15.66 -15.51 1.02
C TRP A 144 -16.27 -16.92 1.07
N VAL A 145 -17.46 -17.01 1.63
CA VAL A 145 -18.40 -18.10 1.37
C VAL A 145 -19.04 -17.80 0.02
N PRO A 146 -18.98 -18.69 -0.98
CA PRO A 146 -19.77 -18.53 -2.20
C PRO A 146 -21.23 -18.31 -1.79
N LYS A 147 -21.88 -17.27 -2.30
CA LYS A 147 -23.35 -17.31 -2.32
C LYS A 147 -23.70 -18.44 -3.26
N ASP A 148 -24.31 -19.49 -2.73
CA ASP A 148 -24.86 -20.58 -3.53
C ASP A 148 -25.61 -19.97 -4.72
N VAL A 149 -25.20 -20.36 -5.94
CA VAL A 149 -25.88 -20.06 -7.21
C VAL A 149 -26.77 -21.24 -7.55
#